data_AF-A0A9P6P1A7-F1
#
_entry.id   AF-A0A9P6P1A7-F1
#
_cell.length_a   1.000
_cell.length_b   1.000
_cell.length_c   1.000
_cell.angle_alpha   90.00
_cell.angle_beta   90.00
_cell.angle_gamma   90.00
#
_symmetry.space_group_name_H-M   'P 1'
#
loop_
_entity.id
_entity.type
_entity.pdbx_description
1 polymer ?
#
loop_
_entity_poly.entity_id
_entity_poly.type
_entity_poly.pdbx_seq_one_letter_code
_entity_poly.pdbx_strand_id
1 'polypeptide(L)'
;MVALGIFFTKQKRSLLGLRERKDPTLQLLYRIAKDKMEVLLDVCEQMTKQMRKIIRSANDPSPSSKEKLLLYAQDGLDYLSTCKRKYSSASCPSDLVVTPMEDPKDLEISETGNSNSRETHVDQLPEADHHDSVDMQFIKTYMKERNNGRMKWAHCYSEGCKKGFFKDYKNAESVKEMYHRKKKKSARD
;
A
#
# COMPACT_ATOMS: atom_id res chain seq x y z
N MET A 1 6.05 -6.55 -31.94
CA MET A 1 6.91 -7.73 -31.70
C MET A 1 8.38 -7.46 -32.03
N VAL A 2 8.71 -6.79 -33.15
CA VAL A 2 10.11 -6.52 -33.56
C VAL A 2 10.91 -5.72 -32.52
N ALA A 3 10.33 -4.70 -31.90
CA ALA A 3 11.02 -3.86 -30.90
C ALA A 3 11.41 -4.63 -29.61
N LEU A 4 10.54 -5.51 -29.10
CA LEU A 4 10.87 -6.41 -27.99
C LEU A 4 11.91 -7.46 -28.42
N GLY A 5 11.79 -7.97 -29.66
CA GLY A 5 12.81 -8.85 -30.24
C GLY A 5 14.18 -8.19 -30.27
N ILE A 6 14.27 -6.93 -30.73
CA ILE A 6 15.53 -6.15 -30.74
C ILE A 6 16.06 -5.93 -29.32
N PHE A 7 15.19 -5.67 -28.34
CA PHE A 7 15.57 -5.52 -26.93
C PHE A 7 16.21 -6.81 -26.38
N PHE A 8 15.52 -7.94 -26.51
CA PHE A 8 15.96 -9.21 -25.94
C PHE A 8 17.12 -9.85 -26.71
N THR A 9 17.24 -9.61 -28.02
CA THR A 9 18.35 -10.15 -28.84
C THR A 9 19.62 -9.33 -28.73
N LYS A 10 19.52 -8.00 -28.63
CA LYS A 10 20.73 -7.17 -28.54
C LYS A 10 21.29 -7.06 -27.12
N GLN A 11 20.47 -7.24 -26.07
CA GLN A 11 20.86 -7.19 -24.63
C GLN A 11 21.76 -6.02 -24.20
N LYS A 12 21.92 -4.98 -25.02
CA LYS A 12 22.74 -3.81 -24.69
C LYS A 12 21.91 -2.93 -23.78
N ARG A 13 22.43 -2.58 -22.60
CA ARG A 13 21.84 -1.65 -21.60
C ARG A 13 21.58 -0.22 -22.11
N SER A 14 22.01 0.08 -23.34
CA SER A 14 21.99 1.40 -23.92
C SER A 14 21.48 1.39 -25.36
N LEU A 15 20.55 2.29 -25.64
CA LEU A 15 20.04 2.59 -26.98
C LEU A 15 21.01 3.44 -27.83
N LEU A 16 22.15 3.90 -27.26
CA LEU A 16 23.09 4.79 -27.98
C LEU A 16 23.62 4.22 -29.29
N GLY A 17 23.69 2.88 -29.42
CA GLY A 17 24.18 2.21 -30.63
C GLY A 17 23.09 1.74 -31.60
N LEU A 18 21.82 2.10 -31.38
CA LEU A 18 20.71 1.74 -32.26
C LEU A 18 20.35 2.88 -33.21
N ARG A 19 20.17 2.53 -34.49
CA ARG A 19 19.84 3.47 -35.56
C ARG A 19 18.47 4.13 -35.31
N GLU A 20 17.56 3.39 -34.69
CA GLU A 20 16.22 3.83 -34.31
C GLU A 20 16.16 4.47 -32.90
N ARG A 21 17.29 4.93 -32.32
CA ARG A 21 17.31 5.52 -30.96
C ARG A 21 16.29 6.64 -30.73
N LYS A 22 15.95 7.42 -31.78
CA LYS A 22 15.00 8.53 -31.69
C LYS A 22 13.53 8.10 -31.76
N ASP A 23 13.27 6.82 -32.01
CA ASP A 23 11.91 6.29 -32.04
C ASP A 23 11.31 6.29 -30.62
N PRO A 24 10.21 7.04 -30.38
CA PRO A 24 9.62 7.18 -29.05
C PRO A 24 9.00 5.86 -28.56
N THR A 25 8.48 5.02 -29.46
CA THR A 25 7.92 3.72 -29.12
C THR A 25 9.01 2.74 -28.70
N LEU A 26 10.14 2.72 -29.40
CA LEU A 26 11.30 1.89 -29.04
C LEU A 26 11.88 2.31 -27.69
N GLN A 27 11.99 3.61 -27.42
CA GLN A 27 12.44 4.12 -26.11
C GLN A 27 11.50 3.70 -24.98
N LEU A 28 10.19 3.79 -25.18
CA LEU A 28 9.20 3.40 -24.19
C LEU A 28 9.28 1.89 -23.89
N LEU A 29 9.31 1.06 -24.94
CA LEU A 29 9.42 -0.39 -24.80
C LEU A 29 10.73 -0.80 -24.11
N TYR A 30 11.83 -0.12 -24.44
CA TYR A 30 13.12 -0.35 -23.82
C TYR A 30 13.10 0.02 -22.33
N ARG A 31 12.48 1.14 -21.96
CA ARG A 31 12.33 1.57 -20.57
C ARG A 31 11.51 0.55 -19.78
N ILE A 32 10.34 0.16 -20.28
CA ILE A 32 9.50 -0.86 -19.64
C ILE A 32 10.28 -2.16 -19.45
N ALA A 33 10.96 -2.64 -20.48
CA ALA A 33 11.69 -3.89 -20.40
C ALA A 33 12.88 -3.81 -19.43
N LYS A 34 13.58 -2.67 -19.38
CA LYS A 34 14.65 -2.41 -18.40
C LYS A 34 14.11 -2.45 -16.97
N ASP A 35 13.02 -1.74 -16.68
CA ASP A 35 12.43 -1.68 -15.35
C ASP A 35 11.98 -3.07 -14.88
N LYS A 36 11.36 -3.86 -15.78
CA LYS A 36 10.98 -5.24 -15.48
C LYS A 36 12.18 -6.15 -15.25
N MET A 37 13.27 -5.95 -16.00
CA MET A 37 14.50 -6.71 -15.83
C MET A 37 15.19 -6.41 -14.50
N GLU A 38 15.25 -5.14 -14.08
CA GLU A 38 15.81 -4.75 -12.77
C GLU A 38 15.05 -5.38 -11.61
N VAL A 39 13.71 -5.40 -11.70
CA VAL A 39 12.86 -6.08 -10.72
C VAL A 39 13.14 -7.58 -10.65
N LEU A 40 13.27 -8.26 -11.80
CA LEU A 40 13.58 -9.69 -11.84
C LEU A 40 14.95 -10.00 -11.23
N LEU A 41 15.94 -9.15 -11.51
CA LEU A 41 17.28 -9.29 -10.95
C LEU A 41 17.28 -9.15 -9.42
N ASP A 42 16.55 -8.17 -8.87
CA ASP A 42 16.41 -8.03 -7.40
C ASP A 42 15.76 -9.27 -6.78
N VAL A 43 14.67 -9.79 -7.35
CA VAL A 43 14.01 -11.01 -6.86
C VAL A 43 14.98 -12.20 -6.85
N CYS A 44 15.75 -12.39 -7.93
CA CYS A 44 16.77 -13.43 -7.99
C CYS A 44 17.87 -13.22 -6.94
N GLU A 45 18.33 -11.99 -6.72
CA GLU A 45 19.37 -11.68 -5.75
C GLU A 45 18.90 -11.96 -4.31
N GLN A 46 17.68 -11.54 -3.96
CA GLN A 46 17.09 -11.79 -2.64
C GLN A 46 16.91 -13.30 -2.41
N MET A 47 16.39 -14.02 -3.40
CA MET A 47 16.22 -15.47 -3.28
C MET A 47 17.56 -16.18 -3.13
N THR A 48 18.59 -15.74 -3.86
CA THR A 48 19.95 -16.27 -3.73
C THR A 48 20.51 -16.03 -2.32
N LYS A 49 20.31 -14.82 -1.75
CA LYS A 49 20.71 -14.52 -0.37
C LYS A 49 20.03 -15.47 0.62
N GLN A 50 18.73 -15.74 0.43
CA GLN A 50 17.98 -16.64 1.30
C GLN A 50 18.47 -18.08 1.17
N MET A 51 18.72 -18.56 -0.04
CA MET A 51 19.28 -19.90 -0.29
C MET A 51 20.65 -20.07 0.39
N ARG A 52 21.51 -19.05 0.35
CA ARG A 52 22.80 -19.07 1.07
C ARG A 52 22.61 -19.18 2.58
N LYS A 53 21.59 -18.55 3.17
CA LYS A 53 21.28 -18.70 4.61
C LYS A 53 20.86 -20.13 4.92
N ILE A 54 20.02 -20.73 4.08
CA ILE A 54 19.59 -22.14 4.23
C ILE A 54 20.82 -23.06 4.20
N ILE A 55 21.69 -22.92 3.19
CA ILE A 55 22.92 -23.74 3.08
C ILE A 55 23.81 -23.56 4.31
N ARG A 56 24.01 -22.32 4.78
CA ARG A 56 24.82 -22.04 5.98
C ARG A 56 24.23 -22.69 7.23
N SER A 57 22.91 -22.61 7.41
CA SER A 57 22.23 -23.27 8.52
C SER A 57 22.25 -24.80 8.40
N ALA A 58 22.17 -25.36 7.20
CA ALA A 58 22.25 -26.81 6.99
C ALA A 58 23.62 -27.39 7.38
N ASN A 59 24.69 -26.61 7.20
CA ASN A 59 26.05 -27.01 7.56
C ASN A 59 26.42 -26.68 9.01
N ASP A 60 25.53 -26.06 9.78
CA ASP A 60 25.77 -25.73 11.19
C ASP A 60 25.44 -26.95 12.07
N PRO A 61 26.39 -27.50 12.85
CA PRO A 61 26.13 -28.62 13.75
C PRO A 61 25.30 -28.25 14.98
N SER A 62 24.92 -26.99 15.17
CA SER A 62 24.11 -26.56 16.31
C SER A 62 22.71 -27.21 16.32
N PRO A 63 22.13 -27.53 17.48
CA PRO A 63 20.77 -28.10 17.57
C PRO A 63 19.68 -27.12 17.08
N SER A 64 20.00 -25.82 17.01
CA SER A 64 19.12 -24.76 16.48
C SER A 64 19.10 -24.66 14.95
N SER A 65 19.99 -25.39 14.26
CA SER A 65 20.16 -25.34 12.80
C SER A 65 18.89 -25.74 12.05
N LYS A 66 18.21 -26.80 12.52
CA LYS A 66 17.01 -27.34 11.88
C LYS A 66 15.84 -26.35 11.91
N GLU A 67 15.64 -25.66 13.03
CA GLU A 67 14.59 -24.65 13.17
C GLU A 67 14.87 -23.42 12.29
N LYS A 68 16.12 -22.95 12.26
CA LYS A 68 16.57 -21.87 11.36
C LYS A 68 16.41 -22.24 9.88
N LEU A 69 16.70 -23.50 9.52
CA LEU A 69 16.54 -24.01 8.16
C LEU A 69 15.08 -23.90 7.70
N LEU A 70 14.15 -24.39 8.53
CA LEU A 70 12.72 -24.31 8.25
C LEU A 70 12.25 -22.87 8.17
N LEU A 71 12.69 -22.01 9.10
CA LEU A 71 12.34 -20.59 9.09
C LEU A 71 12.82 -19.91 7.81
N TYR A 72 14.08 -20.12 7.41
CA TYR A 72 14.62 -19.50 6.19
C TYR A 72 13.97 -20.02 4.91
N ALA A 73 13.61 -21.30 4.86
CA ALA A 73 12.87 -21.87 3.75
C ALA A 73 11.46 -21.26 3.65
N GLN A 74 10.76 -21.15 4.77
CA GLN A 74 9.42 -20.57 4.83
C GLN A 74 9.43 -19.09 4.44
N ASP A 75 10.36 -18.30 4.98
CA ASP A 75 10.55 -16.89 4.59
C ASP A 75 10.76 -16.73 3.08
N GLY A 76 11.53 -17.63 2.47
CA GLY A 76 11.75 -17.65 1.01
C GLY A 76 10.45 -17.90 0.23
N LEU A 77 9.63 -18.85 0.69
CA LEU A 77 8.33 -19.15 0.07
C LEU A 77 7.34 -17.98 0.21
N ASP A 78 7.29 -17.36 1.39
CA ASP A 78 6.40 -16.23 1.66
C ASP A 78 6.79 -15.01 0.84
N TYR A 79 8.10 -14.75 0.69
CA TYR A 79 8.64 -13.73 -0.20
C TYR A 79 8.23 -13.99 -1.66
N LEU A 80 8.47 -15.19 -2.18
CA LEU A 80 8.11 -15.54 -3.57
C LEU A 80 6.60 -15.45 -3.82
N SER A 81 5.79 -15.87 -2.86
CA SER A 81 4.32 -15.75 -2.92
C SER A 81 3.89 -14.29 -2.98
N THR A 82 4.54 -13.42 -2.21
CA THR A 82 4.30 -11.97 -2.21
C THR A 82 4.70 -11.34 -3.54
N CYS A 83 5.87 -11.68 -4.08
CA CYS A 83 6.31 -11.24 -5.40
C CYS A 83 5.33 -11.70 -6.48
N LYS A 84 4.93 -12.98 -6.49
CA LYS A 84 3.97 -13.51 -7.45
C LYS A 84 2.67 -12.73 -7.41
N ARG A 85 2.09 -12.48 -6.22
CA ARG A 85 0.88 -11.67 -6.08
C ARG A 85 1.07 -10.27 -6.64
N LYS A 86 2.11 -9.56 -6.20
CA LYS A 86 2.42 -8.18 -6.59
C LYS A 86 2.55 -8.01 -8.10
N TYR A 87 3.22 -8.95 -8.78
CA TYR A 87 3.50 -8.86 -10.20
C TYR A 87 2.46 -9.54 -11.10
N SER A 88 1.62 -10.43 -10.56
CA SER A 88 0.48 -11.01 -11.30
C SER A 88 -0.70 -10.03 -11.36
N SER A 89 -0.96 -9.26 -10.29
CA SER A 89 -2.03 -8.24 -10.29
C SER A 89 -1.70 -7.02 -11.16
N ALA A 90 -0.42 -6.79 -11.46
CA ALA A 90 0.03 -5.71 -12.33
C ALA A 90 -0.13 -6.02 -13.85
N SER A 91 -0.63 -7.20 -14.21
CA SER A 91 -0.90 -7.57 -15.61
C SER A 91 -2.24 -7.05 -16.17
N CYS A 92 -3.05 -6.35 -15.36
CA CYS A 92 -4.19 -5.58 -15.88
C CYS A 92 -3.81 -4.09 -16.00
N PRO A 93 -3.68 -3.54 -17.22
CA PRO A 93 -3.78 -2.11 -17.40
C PRO A 93 -5.27 -1.75 -17.32
N SER A 94 -5.78 -1.66 -16.11
CA SER A 94 -7.04 -0.96 -15.85
C SER A 94 -6.81 0.10 -14.78
N ASP A 95 -5.75 0.89 -14.98
CA ASP A 95 -5.87 2.32 -14.71
C ASP A 95 -6.72 2.89 -15.85
N LEU A 96 -8.03 2.64 -15.78
CA LEU A 96 -8.97 3.62 -16.31
C LEU A 96 -8.70 4.88 -15.49
N VAL A 97 -7.86 5.76 -16.04
CA VAL A 97 -7.82 7.16 -15.67
C VAL A 97 -9.25 7.64 -15.84
N VAL A 98 -10.01 7.67 -14.74
CA VAL A 98 -11.27 8.37 -14.67
C VAL A 98 -10.89 9.82 -14.91
N THR A 99 -11.06 10.28 -16.15
CA THR A 99 -11.07 11.71 -16.45
C THR A 99 -12.14 12.33 -15.56
N PRO A 100 -11.81 13.35 -14.75
CA PRO A 100 -12.83 14.12 -14.04
C PRO A 100 -13.87 14.61 -15.07
N MET A 101 -15.15 14.46 -14.77
CA MET A 101 -16.20 15.12 -15.57
C MET A 101 -15.96 16.63 -15.55
N GLU A 102 -16.13 17.29 -16.69
CA GLU A 102 -16.25 18.75 -16.72
C GLU A 102 -17.50 19.17 -15.94
N ASP A 103 -17.37 20.23 -15.17
CA ASP A 103 -18.46 20.78 -14.38
C ASP A 103 -19.62 21.18 -15.31
N PRO A 104 -20.89 20.92 -14.92
CA PRO A 104 -22.05 21.38 -15.67
C PRO A 104 -21.98 22.90 -15.85
N LYS A 105 -22.18 23.38 -17.07
CA LYS A 105 -22.34 24.82 -17.31
C LYS A 105 -23.60 25.30 -16.59
N ASP A 106 -23.43 26.26 -15.68
CA ASP A 106 -24.53 26.90 -14.98
C ASP A 106 -25.51 27.50 -16.01
N LEU A 107 -26.74 27.01 -15.96
CA LEU A 107 -27.87 27.65 -16.63
C LEU A 107 -28.23 28.88 -15.79
N GLU A 108 -28.01 30.07 -16.34
CA GLU A 108 -28.53 31.30 -15.75
C GLU A 108 -30.06 31.25 -15.75
N ILE A 109 -30.65 30.97 -14.59
CA ILE A 109 -32.07 31.17 -14.34
C ILE A 109 -32.19 32.57 -13.72
N SER A 110 -32.69 33.49 -14.54
CA SER A 110 -33.02 34.86 -14.21
C SER A 110 -34.04 34.99 -13.08
N GLU A 111 -33.83 36.02 -12.28
CA GLU A 111 -34.49 36.43 -11.04
C GLU A 111 -36.02 36.51 -11.08
N THR A 112 -36.69 36.07 -10.01
CA THR A 112 -37.82 36.80 -9.41
C THR A 112 -38.18 36.28 -8.01
N GLY A 113 -38.24 37.16 -7.01
CA GLY A 113 -39.19 37.00 -5.89
C GLY A 113 -38.66 36.74 -4.46
N ASN A 114 -37.98 37.73 -3.89
CA ASN A 114 -38.22 38.31 -2.54
C ASN A 114 -38.80 37.41 -1.41
N SER A 115 -38.02 37.15 -0.36
CA SER A 115 -38.43 37.30 1.07
C SER A 115 -37.28 37.07 2.04
N ASN A 116 -37.22 37.94 3.05
CA ASN A 116 -36.19 38.06 4.08
C ASN A 116 -36.03 36.82 4.95
N SER A 117 -34.79 36.38 5.18
CA SER A 117 -34.30 35.94 6.49
C SER A 117 -32.77 36.02 6.51
N ARG A 118 -32.26 36.61 7.58
CA ARG A 118 -30.90 37.09 7.74
C ARG A 118 -30.11 36.02 8.50
N GLU A 119 -29.39 35.14 7.81
CA GLU A 119 -28.45 34.22 8.45
C GLU A 119 -27.13 34.18 7.68
N THR A 120 -26.08 34.66 8.35
CA THR A 120 -24.68 34.51 7.96
C THR A 120 -24.32 33.02 7.96
N HIS A 121 -24.35 32.38 6.78
CA HIS A 121 -23.85 31.02 6.60
C HIS A 121 -22.32 31.06 6.51
N VAL A 122 -21.68 30.79 7.63
CA VAL A 122 -20.23 30.57 7.72
C VAL A 122 -19.92 29.29 6.97
N ASP A 123 -18.95 29.37 6.06
CA ASP A 123 -18.37 28.25 5.32
C ASP A 123 -17.63 27.35 6.32
N GLN A 124 -18.31 26.34 6.86
CA GLN A 124 -17.73 25.31 7.72
C GLN A 124 -17.90 23.94 7.09
N LEU A 125 -16.80 23.49 6.50
CA LEU A 125 -16.49 22.08 6.25
C LEU A 125 -16.72 21.28 7.54
N PRO A 126 -17.39 20.11 7.52
CA PRO A 126 -17.54 19.31 8.73
C PRO A 126 -16.16 18.81 9.22
N GLU A 127 -15.70 19.34 10.35
CA GLU A 127 -14.59 18.77 11.11
C GLU A 127 -14.94 17.34 11.52
N ALA A 128 -14.20 16.37 10.99
CA ALA A 128 -14.30 14.95 11.31
C ALA A 128 -13.71 14.62 12.70
N ASP A 129 -13.95 15.45 13.72
CA ASP A 129 -13.21 15.38 14.99
C ASP A 129 -13.95 14.69 16.14
N HIS A 130 -15.25 14.41 16.01
CA HIS A 130 -16.04 13.88 17.13
C HIS A 130 -16.00 12.35 17.27
N HIS A 131 -15.98 11.58 16.18
CA HIS A 131 -16.00 10.11 16.27
C HIS A 131 -14.65 9.53 16.71
N ASP A 132 -13.56 10.04 16.13
CA ASP A 132 -12.21 9.57 16.40
C ASP A 132 -11.70 9.86 17.83
N SER A 133 -12.37 10.72 18.60
CA SER A 133 -12.01 11.02 19.99
C SER A 133 -12.55 9.94 20.93
N VAL A 134 -13.82 9.54 20.74
CA VAL A 134 -14.48 8.51 21.54
C VAL A 134 -13.86 7.14 21.29
N ASP A 135 -13.55 6.83 20.03
CA ASP A 135 -12.90 5.59 19.63
C ASP A 135 -11.51 5.45 20.25
N MET A 136 -10.77 6.56 20.34
CA MET A 136 -9.46 6.60 21.01
C MET A 136 -9.56 6.44 22.53
N GLN A 137 -10.61 6.97 23.16
CA GLN A 137 -10.86 6.76 24.59
C GLN A 137 -11.18 5.30 24.88
N PHE A 138 -12.02 4.67 24.06
CA PHE A 138 -12.32 3.24 24.17
C PHE A 138 -11.05 2.38 24.08
N ILE A 139 -10.19 2.64 23.09
CA ILE A 139 -8.92 1.91 22.93
C ILE A 139 -8.02 2.10 24.16
N LYS A 140 -7.90 3.32 24.69
CA LYS A 140 -7.09 3.61 25.89
C LYS A 140 -7.63 2.89 27.13
N THR A 141 -8.94 2.87 27.34
CA THR A 141 -9.57 2.15 28.46
C THR A 141 -9.35 0.65 28.32
N TYR A 142 -9.56 0.11 27.11
CA TYR A 142 -9.30 -1.30 26.80
C TYR A 142 -7.82 -1.69 27.03
N MET A 143 -6.87 -0.78 26.75
CA MET A 143 -5.44 -0.99 27.06
C MET A 143 -5.19 -1.07 28.57
N LYS A 144 -5.83 -0.19 29.35
CA LYS A 144 -5.67 -0.12 30.81
C LYS A 144 -6.27 -1.35 31.51
N GLU A 145 -7.44 -1.80 31.07
CA GLU A 145 -8.12 -2.96 31.65
C GLU A 145 -7.36 -4.28 31.44
N ARG A 146 -6.55 -4.39 30.37
CA ARG A 146 -5.85 -5.63 30.00
C ARG A 146 -4.39 -5.75 30.46
N ASN A 147 -3.95 -4.89 31.38
CA ASN A 147 -2.66 -4.92 32.10
C ASN A 147 -1.45 -5.43 31.27
N ASN A 148 -0.75 -4.50 30.61
CA ASN A 148 0.60 -4.64 30.02
C ASN A 148 0.92 -5.84 29.09
N GLY A 149 -0.09 -6.52 28.55
CA GLY A 149 0.08 -7.50 27.46
C GLY A 149 0.19 -6.86 26.07
N ARG A 150 0.78 -7.59 25.10
CA ARG A 150 0.78 -7.20 23.68
C ARG A 150 -0.66 -7.01 23.19
N MET A 151 -0.97 -5.83 22.63
CA MET A 151 -2.32 -5.45 22.21
C MET A 151 -2.90 -6.42 21.17
N LYS A 152 -4.01 -7.09 21.51
CA LYS A 152 -4.77 -7.95 20.60
C LYS A 152 -5.79 -7.12 19.82
N TRP A 153 -5.34 -6.44 18.77
CA TRP A 153 -6.15 -5.53 17.94
C TRP A 153 -7.43 -6.15 17.38
N ALA A 154 -7.39 -7.42 16.97
CA ALA A 154 -8.57 -8.15 16.49
C ALA A 154 -9.68 -8.23 17.56
N HIS A 155 -9.31 -8.43 18.82
CA HIS A 155 -10.26 -8.51 19.92
C HIS A 155 -10.73 -7.12 20.36
N CYS A 156 -9.85 -6.12 20.33
CA CYS A 156 -10.23 -4.73 20.60
C CYS A 156 -11.28 -4.27 19.58
N TYR A 157 -11.04 -4.51 18.29
CA TYR A 157 -11.97 -4.19 17.21
C TYR A 157 -13.32 -4.87 17.37
N SER A 158 -13.35 -6.18 17.60
CA SER A 158 -14.61 -6.91 17.79
C SER A 158 -15.43 -6.37 18.98
N GLU A 159 -14.79 -6.07 20.10
CA GLU A 159 -15.45 -5.49 21.29
C GLU A 159 -15.93 -4.06 21.06
N GLY A 160 -15.15 -3.23 20.36
CA GLY A 160 -15.56 -1.86 20.02
C GLY A 160 -16.67 -1.80 18.97
N CYS A 161 -16.72 -2.74 18.03
CA CYS A 161 -17.86 -2.88 17.11
C CYS A 161 -19.13 -3.29 17.86
N LYS A 162 -19.06 -4.24 18.80
CA LYS A 162 -20.22 -4.63 19.64
C LYS A 162 -20.76 -3.45 20.45
N LYS A 163 -19.87 -2.59 20.93
CA LYS A 163 -20.21 -1.39 21.70
C LYS A 163 -20.54 -0.16 20.84
N GLY A 164 -20.47 -0.27 19.51
CA GLY A 164 -20.87 0.78 18.57
C GLY A 164 -19.85 1.89 18.34
N PHE A 165 -18.60 1.72 18.78
CA PHE A 165 -17.51 2.69 18.59
C PHE A 165 -16.94 2.62 17.16
N PHE A 166 -16.59 1.42 16.68
CA PHE A 166 -15.91 1.27 15.38
C PHE A 166 -16.85 1.08 14.18
N LYS A 167 -17.78 2.02 13.96
CA LYS A 167 -18.75 1.94 12.84
C LYS A 167 -18.12 2.24 11.48
N ASP A 168 -17.15 3.15 11.44
CA ASP A 168 -16.54 3.64 10.20
C ASP A 168 -15.27 2.88 9.80
N TYR A 169 -14.83 1.94 10.64
CA TYR A 169 -13.59 1.18 10.44
C TYR A 169 -13.88 -0.18 9.80
N LYS A 170 -13.23 -0.43 8.66
CA LYS A 170 -13.41 -1.66 7.88
C LYS A 170 -12.75 -2.91 8.51
N ASN A 171 -11.70 -2.73 9.31
CA ASN A 171 -10.99 -3.84 9.95
C ASN A 171 -10.15 -3.39 11.15
N ALA A 172 -9.65 -4.37 11.91
CA ALA A 172 -8.79 -4.13 13.08
C ALA A 172 -7.44 -3.45 12.76
N GLU A 173 -6.93 -3.59 11.53
CA GLU A 173 -5.71 -2.90 11.10
C GLU A 173 -5.97 -1.40 10.89
N SER A 174 -7.13 -1.00 10.38
CA SER A 174 -7.53 0.41 10.26
C SER A 174 -7.58 1.11 11.62
N VAL A 175 -8.11 0.45 12.65
CA VAL A 175 -8.15 0.97 14.03
C VAL A 175 -6.74 1.10 14.62
N LYS A 176 -5.87 0.11 14.35
CA LYS A 176 -4.47 0.13 14.76
C LYS A 176 -3.68 1.27 14.10
N GLU A 177 -3.84 1.45 12.79
CA GLU A 177 -3.21 2.55 12.05
C GLU A 177 -3.66 3.92 12.54
N MET A 178 -4.97 4.09 12.78
CA MET A 178 -5.54 5.31 13.38
C MET A 178 -4.90 5.61 14.74
N TYR A 179 -4.83 4.61 15.63
CA TYR A 179 -4.20 4.77 16.95
C TYR A 179 -2.73 5.16 16.84
N HIS A 180 -1.95 4.50 15.99
CA HIS A 180 -0.53 4.82 15.81
C HIS A 180 -0.31 6.20 15.18
N ARG A 181 -1.16 6.59 14.22
CA ARG A 181 -1.13 7.93 13.61
C ARG A 181 -1.39 9.01 14.66
N LYS A 182 -2.40 8.84 15.51
CA LYS A 182 -2.71 9.81 16.58
C LYS A 182 -1.65 9.83 17.68
N LYS A 183 -1.14 8.66 18.11
CA LYS A 183 -0.03 8.58 19.07
C LYS A 183 1.24 9.30 18.59
N LYS A 184 1.52 9.25 17.28
CA LYS A 184 2.67 9.96 16.68
C LYS A 184 2.44 11.47 16.60
N LYS A 185 1.20 11.92 16.39
CA LYS A 185 0.84 13.35 16.43
C LYS A 185 0.96 13.91 17.85
N SER A 186 0.39 13.23 18.86
CA SER A 186 0.43 13.66 20.27
C SER A 186 1.80 13.60 20.94
N ALA A 187 2.84 13.11 20.26
CA ALA A 187 4.22 13.07 20.75
C ALA A 187 5.10 14.13 20.09
N ARG A 188 4.56 14.89 19.13
CA ARG A 188 5.24 15.99 18.44
C ARG A 188 4.78 17.37 18.91
N ASP A 189 3.65 17.43 19.61
CA ASP A 189 3.17 18.58 20.37
C ASP A 189 3.66 18.47 21.83
#